data_AF-A0A6M1SA43-F1
#
_entry.id   AF-A0A6M1SA43-F1
#
_cell.length_a   1.000
_cell.length_b   1.000
_cell.length_c   1.000
_cell.angle_alpha   90.00
_cell.angle_beta   90.00
_cell.angle_gamma   90.00
#
_symmetry.space_group_name_H-M   'P 1'
#
loop_
_entity.id
_entity.type
_entity.pdbx_description
1 polymer ?
#
loop_
_entity_poly.entity_id
_entity_poly.type
_entity_poly.pdbx_seq_one_letter_code
_entity_poly.pdbx_strand_id
1 'polypeptide(L)'
;MTFSLTRRTFLAATALVSASALGGRSAFADDTFPSRKIDYIIPYNAGGMSDNLSRLIGERLTAATGQQVINDYKPGAGGAIGANYFIGTPADGYTLLQSTNSFYGIIPFVTKVQYKPLTDLVPLVLIGDAPMVIAVNPAVPVKSLPELIAYAKENPGKLAYGTAGKGTVGHLSGEWLQKAAGIELLHIPYNGAPAALQAVLGNEAQVFFGPEAAQHITAGTLTGIAVLGDKRWDKLPDLQSTAEGGLTGWAPRSWHTISIQASVPDDVKQKLNSLINSVLEQPDVREKIISFGLIPGIETLEQVAQRAKDDAEQFGGLIRDAGLAIAN
;
A
#
# COMPACT_ATOMS: atom_id res chain seq x y z
N MET A 1 -76.30 8.94 -25.48
CA MET A 1 -75.35 8.18 -26.32
C MET A 1 -74.46 7.36 -25.40
N THR A 2 -74.65 6.05 -25.38
CA THR A 2 -73.88 5.10 -24.57
C THR A 2 -72.70 4.59 -25.39
N PHE A 3 -71.48 4.99 -25.03
CA PHE A 3 -70.26 4.48 -25.67
C PHE A 3 -69.97 3.07 -25.16
N SER A 4 -70.10 2.06 -26.02
CA SER A 4 -69.64 0.69 -25.72
C SER A 4 -68.13 0.60 -25.97
N LEU A 5 -67.34 0.65 -24.90
CA LEU A 5 -65.93 0.29 -24.95
C LEU A 5 -65.81 -1.24 -25.12
N THR A 6 -65.28 -1.66 -26.26
CA THR A 6 -65.04 -3.08 -26.51
C THR A 6 -63.76 -3.52 -25.79
N ARG A 7 -63.71 -4.80 -25.39
CA ARG A 7 -62.58 -5.40 -24.66
C ARG A 7 -61.23 -5.20 -25.39
N ARG A 8 -61.27 -5.09 -26.73
CA ARG A 8 -60.12 -4.77 -27.59
C ARG A 8 -59.63 -3.33 -27.45
N THR A 9 -60.52 -2.34 -27.35
CA THR A 9 -60.12 -0.94 -27.12
C THR A 9 -59.55 -0.75 -25.71
N PHE A 10 -60.05 -1.49 -24.72
CA PHE A 10 -59.49 -1.45 -23.36
C PHE A 10 -58.06 -2.01 -23.30
N LEU A 11 -57.81 -3.16 -23.94
CA LEU A 11 -56.48 -3.79 -24.01
C LEU A 11 -55.47 -2.97 -24.82
N ALA A 12 -55.90 -2.35 -25.92
CA ALA A 12 -55.04 -1.45 -26.71
C ALA A 12 -54.65 -0.19 -25.93
N ALA A 13 -55.57 0.36 -25.12
CA ALA A 13 -55.29 1.50 -24.26
C ALA A 13 -54.31 1.15 -23.12
N THR A 14 -54.39 -0.06 -22.55
CA THR A 14 -53.44 -0.50 -21.51
C THR A 14 -52.03 -0.74 -22.06
N ALA A 15 -51.91 -1.24 -23.30
CA ALA A 15 -50.62 -1.42 -23.96
C ALA A 15 -49.93 -0.08 -24.28
N LEU A 16 -50.67 0.96 -24.68
CA LEU A 16 -50.11 2.29 -24.90
C LEU A 16 -49.66 2.99 -23.61
N VAL A 17 -50.37 2.80 -22.49
CA VAL A 17 -49.98 3.35 -21.18
C VAL A 17 -48.77 2.61 -20.60
N SER A 18 -48.61 1.33 -20.91
CA SER A 18 -47.44 0.54 -20.49
C SER A 18 -46.19 0.87 -21.30
N ALA A 19 -46.34 1.24 -22.58
CA ALA A 19 -45.25 1.65 -23.45
C ALA A 19 -44.69 3.04 -23.14
N SER A 20 -45.50 3.96 -22.59
CA SER A 20 -45.05 5.29 -22.17
C SER A 20 -44.34 5.31 -20.80
N ALA A 21 -44.48 4.25 -19.99
CA ALA A 21 -43.72 4.09 -18.75
C ALA A 21 -42.28 3.56 -18.96
N LEU A 22 -41.96 3.08 -20.17
CA LEU A 22 -40.61 2.63 -20.58
C LEU A 22 -39.84 3.71 -21.37
N GLY A 23 -40.44 4.88 -21.58
CA GLY A 23 -39.80 6.04 -22.19
C GLY A 23 -38.77 6.65 -21.25
N GLY A 24 -37.51 6.26 -21.39
CA GLY A 24 -36.34 7.06 -21.03
C GLY A 24 -36.36 7.67 -19.64
N ARG A 25 -36.11 6.86 -18.60
CA ARG A 25 -35.32 7.39 -17.49
C ARG A 25 -33.94 7.69 -18.05
N SER A 26 -33.77 8.89 -18.60
CA SER A 26 -32.45 9.51 -18.66
C SER A 26 -31.95 9.45 -17.23
N ALA A 27 -30.98 8.57 -16.97
CA ALA A 27 -30.16 8.69 -15.79
C ALA A 27 -29.55 10.09 -15.90
N PHE A 28 -30.10 11.05 -15.17
CA PHE A 28 -29.33 12.22 -14.83
C PHE A 28 -28.06 11.65 -14.21
N ALA A 29 -26.94 11.84 -14.91
CA ALA A 29 -25.64 11.71 -14.28
C ALA A 29 -25.75 12.53 -13.00
N ASP A 30 -25.60 11.87 -11.86
CA ASP A 30 -25.55 12.56 -10.59
C ASP A 30 -24.28 13.42 -10.66
N ASP A 31 -24.45 14.71 -11.01
CA ASP A 31 -23.33 15.66 -11.23
C ASP A 31 -22.47 15.82 -9.96
N THR A 32 -22.96 15.32 -8.83
CA THR A 32 -22.30 15.31 -7.53
C THR A 32 -21.72 13.94 -7.19
N PHE A 33 -20.66 13.50 -7.89
CA PHE A 33 -19.81 12.41 -7.38
C PHE A 33 -18.71 13.00 -6.47
N PRO A 34 -18.52 12.51 -5.22
CA PRO A 34 -19.29 11.47 -4.53
C PRO A 34 -20.60 11.99 -3.90
N SER A 35 -21.70 11.23 -4.01
CA SER A 35 -23.02 11.56 -3.45
C SER A 35 -23.44 10.73 -2.23
N ARG A 36 -22.60 9.76 -1.83
CA ARG A 36 -22.80 8.91 -0.65
C ARG A 36 -21.47 8.56 0.00
N LYS A 37 -21.54 7.88 1.15
CA LYS A 37 -20.36 7.42 1.90
C LYS A 37 -19.36 6.64 1.02
N ILE A 38 -18.09 6.79 1.35
CA ILE A 38 -16.97 6.06 0.75
C ILE A 38 -16.45 5.05 1.77
N ASP A 39 -16.35 3.79 1.37
CA ASP A 39 -15.75 2.74 2.19
C ASP A 39 -14.25 2.67 1.89
N TYR A 40 -13.40 2.81 2.91
CA TYR A 40 -11.95 2.81 2.79
C TYR A 40 -11.38 1.56 3.44
N ILE A 41 -11.07 0.55 2.62
CA ILE A 41 -10.52 -0.73 3.07
C ILE A 41 -9.06 -0.56 3.49
N ILE A 42 -8.75 -1.03 4.70
CA ILE A 42 -7.40 -1.05 5.26
C ILE A 42 -6.97 -2.50 5.43
N PRO A 43 -5.97 -2.99 4.68
CA PRO A 43 -5.59 -4.39 4.67
C PRO A 43 -4.64 -4.78 5.84
N TYR A 44 -4.59 -3.96 6.89
CA TYR A 44 -3.72 -4.12 8.05
C TYR A 44 -4.47 -3.76 9.34
N ASN A 45 -3.89 -4.07 10.50
CA ASN A 45 -4.47 -3.71 11.79
C ASN A 45 -4.40 -2.19 12.05
N ALA A 46 -5.29 -1.71 12.91
CA ALA A 46 -5.28 -0.32 13.39
C ALA A 46 -3.97 0.03 14.13
N GLY A 47 -3.62 1.32 14.14
CA GLY A 47 -2.40 1.85 14.77
C GLY A 47 -1.14 1.83 13.90
N GLY A 48 -1.20 1.25 12.69
CA GLY A 48 -0.10 1.28 11.72
C GLY A 48 -0.16 2.46 10.73
N MET A 49 0.84 2.53 9.85
CA MET A 49 0.95 3.59 8.83
C MET A 49 -0.31 3.71 7.96
N SER A 50 -0.83 2.59 7.45
CA SER A 50 -2.05 2.60 6.63
C SER A 50 -3.28 3.14 7.37
N ASP A 51 -3.41 2.85 8.67
CA ASP A 51 -4.49 3.41 9.50
C ASP A 51 -4.33 4.93 9.66
N ASN A 52 -3.13 5.38 10.04
CA ASN A 52 -2.83 6.81 10.22
C ASN A 52 -3.08 7.62 8.95
N LEU A 53 -2.64 7.12 7.78
CA LEU A 53 -2.88 7.75 6.50
C LEU A 53 -4.36 7.74 6.12
N SER A 54 -5.06 6.62 6.34
CA SER A 54 -6.49 6.52 6.01
C SER A 54 -7.34 7.50 6.82
N ARG A 55 -7.05 7.66 8.12
CA ARG A 55 -7.75 8.61 8.99
C ARG A 55 -7.51 10.04 8.57
N LEU A 56 -6.24 10.39 8.32
CA LEU A 56 -5.86 11.73 7.85
C LEU A 56 -6.58 12.07 6.53
N ILE A 57 -6.50 11.18 5.54
CA ILE A 57 -7.10 11.43 4.22
C ILE A 57 -8.63 11.38 4.30
N GLY A 58 -9.19 10.41 5.01
CA GLY A 58 -10.64 10.22 5.16
C GLY A 58 -11.33 11.38 5.86
N GLU A 59 -10.71 11.95 6.90
CA GLU A 59 -11.20 13.18 7.56
C GLU A 59 -11.29 14.34 6.55
N ARG A 60 -10.24 14.53 5.74
CA ARG A 60 -10.15 15.63 4.77
C ARG A 60 -11.10 15.44 3.59
N LEU A 61 -11.24 14.21 3.10
CA LEU A 61 -12.24 13.88 2.09
C LEU A 61 -13.66 14.10 2.62
N THR A 62 -13.93 13.75 3.89
CA THR A 62 -15.23 14.00 4.52
C THR A 62 -15.51 15.50 4.61
N ALA A 63 -14.53 16.30 5.03
CA ALA A 63 -14.67 17.76 5.07
C ALA A 63 -14.86 18.38 3.69
N ALA A 64 -14.16 17.88 2.67
CA ALA A 64 -14.21 18.42 1.30
C ALA A 64 -15.51 18.06 0.56
N THR A 65 -16.09 16.90 0.84
CA THR A 65 -17.23 16.37 0.07
C THR A 65 -18.56 16.36 0.83
N GLY A 66 -18.52 16.48 2.16
CA GLY A 66 -19.67 16.23 3.03
C GLY A 66 -20.07 14.76 3.15
N GLN A 67 -19.39 13.85 2.44
CA GLN A 67 -19.65 12.41 2.47
C GLN A 67 -18.71 11.72 3.45
N GLN A 68 -19.26 10.88 4.33
CA GLN A 68 -18.45 10.15 5.30
C GLN A 68 -17.50 9.18 4.61
N VAL A 69 -16.23 9.18 5.04
CA VAL A 69 -15.26 8.13 4.70
C VAL A 69 -15.13 7.18 5.88
N ILE A 70 -15.45 5.90 5.67
CA ILE A 70 -15.48 4.88 6.72
C ILE A 70 -14.35 3.88 6.53
N ASN A 71 -13.49 3.76 7.54
CA ASN A 71 -12.41 2.78 7.55
C ASN A 71 -12.96 1.36 7.81
N ASP A 72 -12.68 0.42 6.90
CA ASP A 72 -13.03 -1.01 7.02
C ASP A 72 -11.76 -1.87 7.06
N TYR A 73 -11.43 -2.42 8.23
CA TYR A 73 -10.20 -3.18 8.44
C TYR A 73 -10.35 -4.64 7.99
N LYS A 74 -9.49 -5.08 7.05
CA LYS A 74 -9.41 -6.44 6.51
C LYS A 74 -7.96 -7.00 6.59
N PRO A 75 -7.41 -7.19 7.80
CA PRO A 75 -6.01 -7.56 7.97
C PRO A 75 -5.71 -9.02 7.55
N GLY A 76 -4.45 -9.27 7.20
CA GLY A 76 -3.87 -10.63 7.12
C GLY A 76 -3.19 -10.95 5.78
N ALA A 77 -2.29 -11.95 5.81
CA ALA A 77 -1.51 -12.43 4.67
C ALA A 77 -0.77 -11.31 3.90
N GLY A 78 -0.11 -10.40 4.63
CA GLY A 78 0.58 -9.25 4.03
C GLY A 78 -0.36 -8.22 3.38
N GLY A 79 -1.66 -8.35 3.59
CA GLY A 79 -2.71 -7.51 2.99
C GLY A 79 -3.50 -8.18 1.86
N ALA A 80 -3.12 -9.41 1.46
CA ALA A 80 -3.82 -10.16 0.42
C ALA A 80 -5.31 -10.41 0.74
N ILE A 81 -5.67 -10.59 2.01
CA ILE A 81 -7.07 -10.78 2.42
C ILE A 81 -7.90 -9.54 2.08
N GLY A 82 -7.42 -8.35 2.45
CA GLY A 82 -8.08 -7.09 2.13
C GLY A 82 -8.13 -6.80 0.63
N ALA A 83 -7.05 -7.11 -0.11
CA ALA A 83 -7.03 -6.97 -1.57
C ALA A 83 -8.07 -7.88 -2.26
N ASN A 84 -8.16 -9.13 -1.83
CA ASN A 84 -9.13 -10.09 -2.38
C ASN A 84 -10.57 -9.69 -2.06
N TYR A 85 -10.83 -9.19 -0.85
CA TYR A 85 -12.13 -8.64 -0.48
C TYR A 85 -12.47 -7.43 -1.35
N PHE A 86 -11.51 -6.51 -1.54
CA PHE A 86 -11.67 -5.31 -2.35
C PHE A 86 -12.06 -5.60 -3.81
N ILE A 87 -11.46 -6.60 -4.46
CA ILE A 87 -11.84 -6.98 -5.83
C ILE A 87 -13.26 -7.58 -5.91
N GLY A 88 -13.82 -8.04 -4.78
CA GLY A 88 -15.21 -8.49 -4.71
C GLY A 88 -16.24 -7.39 -4.49
N THR A 89 -15.83 -6.13 -4.24
CA THR A 89 -16.77 -5.02 -4.00
C THR A 89 -17.29 -4.43 -5.33
N PRO A 90 -18.38 -3.64 -5.30
CA PRO A 90 -18.83 -2.92 -6.49
C PRO A 90 -17.75 -1.98 -7.06
N ALA A 91 -17.55 -2.03 -8.38
CA ALA A 91 -16.61 -1.18 -9.11
C ALA A 91 -17.21 0.18 -9.48
N ASP A 92 -17.77 0.90 -8.51
CA ASP A 92 -18.56 2.12 -8.73
C ASP A 92 -17.90 3.41 -8.23
N GLY A 93 -16.65 3.35 -7.75
CA GLY A 93 -15.93 4.52 -7.24
C GLY A 93 -16.03 4.74 -5.72
N TYR A 94 -16.92 4.05 -5.02
CA TYR A 94 -17.20 4.30 -3.60
C TYR A 94 -16.43 3.38 -2.64
N THR A 95 -15.57 2.51 -3.16
CA THR A 95 -14.66 1.71 -2.37
C THR A 95 -13.22 2.04 -2.73
N LEU A 96 -12.43 2.43 -1.73
CA LEU A 96 -11.01 2.70 -1.84
C LEU A 96 -10.24 1.61 -1.12
N LEU A 97 -9.07 1.22 -1.63
CA LEU A 97 -8.16 0.31 -0.96
C LEU A 97 -6.89 1.05 -0.57
N GLN A 98 -6.50 0.99 0.71
CA GLN A 98 -5.17 1.40 1.10
C GLN A 98 -4.18 0.34 0.64
N SER A 99 -3.27 0.69 -0.28
CA SER A 99 -2.26 -0.23 -0.78
C SER A 99 -0.84 0.29 -0.62
N THR A 100 0.11 -0.60 -0.89
CA THR A 100 1.54 -0.30 -1.04
C THR A 100 2.06 -0.93 -2.32
N ASN A 101 3.30 -0.66 -2.72
CA ASN A 101 3.94 -1.40 -3.82
C ASN A 101 3.91 -2.92 -3.68
N SER A 102 3.88 -3.44 -2.45
CA SER A 102 3.82 -4.88 -2.21
C SER A 102 2.64 -5.54 -2.96
N PHE A 103 1.54 -4.81 -3.16
CA PHE A 103 0.33 -5.31 -3.83
C PHE A 103 0.56 -5.52 -5.33
N TYR A 104 1.50 -4.79 -5.92
CA TYR A 104 1.80 -4.84 -7.34
C TYR A 104 2.99 -5.75 -7.65
N GLY A 105 4.01 -5.74 -6.79
CA GLY A 105 5.30 -6.39 -7.11
C GLY A 105 5.76 -7.51 -6.18
N ILE A 106 5.10 -7.78 -5.05
CA ILE A 106 5.58 -8.77 -4.07
C ILE A 106 4.52 -9.81 -3.72
N ILE A 107 3.40 -9.38 -3.15
CA ILE A 107 2.33 -10.24 -2.63
C ILE A 107 1.87 -11.28 -3.67
N PRO A 108 1.60 -10.92 -4.95
CA PRO A 108 1.16 -11.90 -5.95
C PRO A 108 2.17 -13.03 -6.21
N PHE A 109 3.46 -12.80 -5.93
CA PHE A 109 4.51 -13.80 -6.14
C PHE A 109 4.73 -14.72 -4.95
N VAL A 110 4.33 -14.33 -3.74
CA VAL A 110 4.66 -15.05 -2.48
C VAL A 110 3.44 -15.49 -1.68
N THR A 111 2.25 -15.01 -2.05
CA THR A 111 0.95 -15.35 -1.47
C THR A 111 -0.07 -15.57 -2.59
N LYS A 112 -0.92 -16.59 -2.47
CA LYS A 112 -2.00 -16.82 -3.44
C LYS A 112 -3.03 -15.68 -3.36
N VAL A 113 -3.21 -14.97 -4.46
CA VAL A 113 -4.14 -13.84 -4.60
C VAL A 113 -5.25 -14.14 -5.60
N GLN A 114 -6.38 -13.44 -5.48
CA GLN A 114 -7.52 -13.51 -6.39
C GLN A 114 -7.56 -12.36 -7.40
N TYR A 115 -6.56 -11.48 -7.36
CA TYR A 115 -6.43 -10.33 -8.24
C TYR A 115 -5.19 -10.45 -9.10
N LYS A 116 -5.24 -9.89 -10.30
CA LYS A 116 -4.09 -9.73 -11.18
C LYS A 116 -3.41 -8.38 -10.88
N PRO A 117 -2.14 -8.38 -10.46
CA PRO A 117 -1.42 -7.12 -10.21
C PRO A 117 -1.36 -6.31 -11.49
N LEU A 118 -1.50 -4.98 -11.37
CA LEU A 118 -1.48 -3.98 -12.44
C LEU A 118 -2.67 -3.98 -13.40
N THR A 119 -3.44 -5.06 -13.52
CA THR A 119 -4.64 -5.08 -14.40
C THR A 119 -5.94 -4.91 -13.63
N ASP A 120 -6.04 -5.45 -12.42
CA ASP A 120 -7.28 -5.37 -11.64
C ASP A 120 -7.23 -4.20 -10.64
N LEU A 121 -6.02 -3.80 -10.23
CA LEU A 121 -5.76 -2.69 -9.30
C LEU A 121 -5.10 -1.52 -10.02
N VAL A 122 -5.67 -0.34 -9.89
CA VAL A 122 -5.12 0.93 -10.38
C VAL A 122 -4.67 1.76 -9.17
N PRO A 123 -3.38 2.10 -9.03
CA PRO A 123 -2.94 3.05 -8.01
C PRO A 123 -3.39 4.46 -8.40
N LEU A 124 -4.30 5.06 -7.65
CA LEU A 124 -4.87 6.37 -7.97
C LEU A 124 -3.93 7.52 -7.65
N VAL A 125 -3.23 7.46 -6.51
CA VAL A 125 -2.40 8.56 -6.01
C VAL A 125 -1.16 8.01 -5.29
N LEU A 126 -0.06 8.75 -5.31
CA LEU A 126 1.02 8.55 -4.36
C LEU A 126 0.69 9.35 -3.09
N ILE A 127 0.55 8.68 -1.94
CA ILE A 127 0.38 9.39 -0.66
C ILE A 127 1.75 9.86 -0.17
N GLY A 128 2.73 8.97 -0.24
CA GLY A 128 4.11 9.25 0.11
C GLY A 128 4.96 7.99 0.06
N ASP A 129 6.26 8.20 0.05
CA ASP A 129 7.25 7.12 0.01
C ASP A 129 8.42 7.35 0.97
N ALA A 130 9.21 6.31 1.22
CA ALA A 130 10.44 6.45 1.97
C ALA A 130 11.47 5.40 1.53
N PRO A 131 12.78 5.74 1.61
CA PRO A 131 13.83 4.74 1.55
C PRO A 131 13.66 3.69 2.65
N MET A 132 13.99 2.43 2.35
CA MET A 132 14.12 1.41 3.38
C MET A 132 15.43 1.62 4.15
N VAL A 133 15.43 1.33 5.45
CA VAL A 133 16.65 1.35 6.28
C VAL A 133 16.81 0.03 7.03
N ILE A 134 18.05 -0.36 7.26
CA ILE A 134 18.44 -1.47 8.13
C ILE A 134 18.74 -0.88 9.51
N ALA A 135 18.03 -1.36 10.51
CA ALA A 135 18.28 -1.02 11.91
C ALA A 135 18.43 -2.28 12.75
N VAL A 136 19.20 -2.20 13.83
CA VAL A 136 19.39 -3.29 14.77
C VAL A 136 19.14 -2.87 16.20
N ASN A 137 18.75 -3.84 17.03
CA ASN A 137 18.75 -3.66 18.47
C ASN A 137 20.18 -3.38 18.99
N PRO A 138 20.39 -2.43 19.92
CA PRO A 138 21.72 -2.11 20.46
C PRO A 138 22.44 -3.27 21.16
N ALA A 139 21.74 -4.35 21.53
CA ALA A 139 22.35 -5.57 22.06
C ALA A 139 23.18 -6.34 21.02
N VAL A 140 22.96 -6.09 19.72
CA VAL A 140 23.82 -6.59 18.64
C VAL A 140 25.00 -5.64 18.49
N PRO A 141 26.25 -6.09 18.72
CA PRO A 141 27.42 -5.20 18.80
C PRO A 141 27.96 -4.82 17.41
N VAL A 142 27.11 -4.22 16.56
CA VAL A 142 27.44 -3.81 15.19
C VAL A 142 26.92 -2.40 14.91
N LYS A 143 27.67 -1.61 14.13
CA LYS A 143 27.35 -0.21 13.82
C LYS A 143 27.39 0.11 12.33
N SER A 144 27.75 -0.86 11.51
CA SER A 144 27.92 -0.68 10.08
C SER A 144 27.50 -1.92 9.31
N LEU A 145 27.22 -1.77 8.02
CA LEU A 145 26.86 -2.90 7.16
C LEU A 145 27.94 -4.00 7.13
N PRO A 146 29.25 -3.69 6.99
CA PRO A 146 30.29 -4.72 7.07
C PRO A 146 30.31 -5.48 8.40
N GLU A 147 30.10 -4.78 9.53
CA GLU A 147 30.05 -5.40 10.86
C GLU A 147 28.84 -6.31 11.00
N LEU A 148 27.66 -5.88 10.53
CA LEU A 148 26.45 -6.73 10.53
C LEU A 148 26.68 -8.01 9.72
N ILE A 149 27.29 -7.90 8.54
CA ILE A 149 27.58 -9.04 7.67
C ILE A 149 28.56 -10.00 8.36
N ALA A 150 29.66 -9.48 8.92
CA ALA A 150 30.65 -10.30 9.63
C ALA A 150 30.01 -11.01 10.83
N TYR A 151 29.26 -10.29 11.65
CA TYR A 151 28.57 -10.84 12.82
C TYR A 151 27.58 -11.95 12.42
N ALA A 152 26.79 -11.73 11.36
CA ALA A 152 25.83 -12.71 10.88
C ALA A 152 26.51 -13.98 10.29
N LYS A 153 27.67 -13.84 9.66
CA LYS A 153 28.47 -15.00 9.19
C LYS A 153 29.02 -15.84 10.32
N GLU A 154 29.41 -15.22 11.43
CA GLU A 154 29.86 -15.91 12.63
C GLU A 154 28.70 -16.53 13.43
N ASN A 155 27.48 -16.07 13.19
CA ASN A 155 26.28 -16.44 13.94
C ASN A 155 25.09 -16.80 13.02
N PRO A 156 25.26 -17.79 12.11
CA PRO A 156 24.23 -18.13 11.13
C PRO A 156 22.91 -18.51 11.81
N GLY A 157 21.80 -17.92 11.35
CA GLY A 157 20.46 -18.19 11.86
C GLY A 157 20.14 -17.63 13.25
N LYS A 158 21.10 -16.99 13.94
CA LYS A 158 20.88 -16.44 15.30
C LYS A 158 20.21 -15.07 15.30
N LEU A 159 20.41 -14.28 14.25
CA LEU A 159 19.76 -12.98 14.13
C LEU A 159 18.39 -13.17 13.48
N ALA A 160 17.34 -12.80 14.23
CA ALA A 160 16.00 -12.71 13.68
C ALA A 160 15.75 -11.31 13.11
N TYR A 161 15.07 -11.24 11.96
CA TYR A 161 14.59 -9.99 11.39
C TYR A 161 13.06 -9.94 11.41
N GLY A 162 12.52 -8.88 12.02
CA GLY A 162 11.10 -8.65 12.17
C GLY A 162 10.54 -7.88 10.98
N THR A 163 9.39 -8.31 10.46
CA THR A 163 8.71 -7.61 9.35
C THR A 163 7.23 -7.39 9.63
N ALA A 164 6.61 -6.49 8.88
CA ALA A 164 5.17 -6.24 8.92
C ALA A 164 4.31 -7.42 8.38
N GLY A 165 4.94 -8.52 7.97
CA GLY A 165 4.29 -9.70 7.43
C GLY A 165 5.05 -10.27 6.23
N LYS A 166 4.70 -11.51 5.87
CA LYS A 166 5.19 -12.16 4.65
C LYS A 166 4.74 -11.37 3.42
N GLY A 167 5.66 -11.15 2.49
CA GLY A 167 5.38 -10.46 1.22
C GLY A 167 5.33 -8.95 1.30
N THR A 168 5.87 -8.37 2.36
CA THR A 168 6.12 -6.93 2.47
C THR A 168 7.51 -6.58 1.90
N VAL A 169 7.75 -5.30 1.60
CA VAL A 169 9.07 -4.82 1.18
C VAL A 169 10.16 -5.19 2.20
N GLY A 170 9.88 -5.05 3.50
CA GLY A 170 10.82 -5.44 4.56
C GLY A 170 11.16 -6.94 4.59
N HIS A 171 10.20 -7.82 4.24
CA HIS A 171 10.48 -9.25 4.05
C HIS A 171 11.41 -9.47 2.86
N LEU A 172 11.10 -8.87 1.72
CA LEU A 172 11.98 -8.95 0.56
C LEU A 172 13.38 -8.36 0.86
N SER A 173 13.47 -7.38 1.77
CA SER A 173 14.74 -6.78 2.17
C SER A 173 15.65 -7.70 2.97
N GLY A 174 15.10 -8.46 3.90
CA GLY A 174 15.87 -9.47 4.60
C GLY A 174 16.38 -10.54 3.65
N GLU A 175 15.52 -11.04 2.75
CA GLU A 175 15.90 -12.06 1.78
C GLU A 175 16.95 -11.58 0.77
N TRP A 176 16.81 -10.36 0.25
CA TRP A 176 17.83 -9.76 -0.59
C TRP A 176 19.18 -9.63 0.14
N LEU A 177 19.17 -9.14 1.39
CA LEU A 177 20.41 -8.98 2.16
C LEU A 177 21.10 -10.31 2.41
N GLN A 178 20.34 -11.34 2.80
CA GLN A 178 20.84 -12.70 2.99
C GLN A 178 21.55 -13.21 1.74
N LYS A 179 20.91 -13.09 0.59
CA LYS A 179 21.48 -13.51 -0.70
C LYS A 179 22.69 -12.68 -1.11
N ALA A 180 22.60 -11.36 -1.03
CA ALA A 180 23.65 -10.45 -1.48
C ALA A 180 24.92 -10.54 -0.62
N ALA A 181 24.77 -10.75 0.69
CA ALA A 181 25.89 -10.82 1.63
C ALA A 181 26.37 -12.24 1.94
N GLY A 182 25.61 -13.27 1.56
CA GLY A 182 25.86 -14.67 1.92
C GLY A 182 25.75 -14.87 3.44
N ILE A 183 24.64 -14.43 4.03
CA ILE A 183 24.33 -14.54 5.46
C ILE A 183 22.99 -15.22 5.68
N GLU A 184 22.77 -15.76 6.88
CA GLU A 184 21.53 -16.42 7.27
C GLU A 184 20.87 -15.67 8.42
N LEU A 185 19.64 -15.21 8.19
CA LEU A 185 18.81 -14.49 9.14
C LEU A 185 17.46 -15.22 9.29
N LEU A 186 16.91 -15.27 10.49
CA LEU A 186 15.60 -15.87 10.74
C LEU A 186 14.48 -14.85 10.47
N HIS A 187 13.62 -15.12 9.49
CA HIS A 187 12.45 -14.27 9.26
C HIS A 187 11.37 -14.49 10.33
N ILE A 188 10.93 -13.43 11.00
CA ILE A 188 9.75 -13.46 11.88
C ILE A 188 8.70 -12.46 11.37
N PRO A 189 7.59 -12.93 10.78
CA PRO A 189 6.49 -12.07 10.37
C PRO A 189 5.62 -11.67 11.58
N TYR A 190 5.42 -10.37 11.77
CA TYR A 190 4.49 -9.82 12.75
C TYR A 190 3.23 -9.27 12.09
N ASN A 191 2.23 -8.96 12.92
CA ASN A 191 0.94 -8.41 12.49
C ASN A 191 1.00 -6.90 12.17
N GLY A 192 1.97 -6.49 11.35
CA GLY A 192 2.22 -5.10 10.95
C GLY A 192 3.53 -4.53 11.48
N ALA A 193 3.98 -3.42 10.88
CA ALA A 193 5.25 -2.77 11.22
C ALA A 193 5.37 -2.35 12.70
N PRO A 194 4.32 -1.81 13.37
CA PRO A 194 4.43 -1.45 14.79
C PRO A 194 4.78 -2.64 15.68
N ALA A 195 4.18 -3.81 15.46
CA ALA A 195 4.46 -5.01 16.24
C ALA A 195 5.89 -5.52 16.01
N ALA A 196 6.35 -5.53 14.75
CA ALA A 196 7.73 -5.89 14.42
C ALA A 196 8.76 -4.94 15.05
N LEU A 197 8.50 -3.63 14.98
CA LEU A 197 9.39 -2.62 15.55
C LEU A 197 9.48 -2.73 17.07
N GLN A 198 8.36 -2.97 17.75
CA GLN A 198 8.35 -3.23 19.19
C GLN A 198 9.14 -4.49 19.55
N ALA A 199 8.99 -5.57 18.79
CA ALA A 199 9.78 -6.78 18.98
C ALA A 199 11.29 -6.52 18.80
N VAL A 200 11.68 -5.67 17.85
CA VAL A 200 13.09 -5.27 17.67
C VAL A 200 13.58 -4.40 18.82
N LEU A 201 12.79 -3.45 19.30
CA LEU A 201 13.12 -2.63 20.47
C LEU A 201 13.28 -3.49 21.73
N GLY A 202 12.41 -4.49 21.90
CA GLY A 202 12.46 -5.48 23.00
C GLY A 202 13.50 -6.58 22.81
N ASN A 203 14.23 -6.58 21.68
CA ASN A 203 15.23 -7.59 21.31
C ASN A 203 14.66 -9.03 21.15
N GLU A 204 13.36 -9.18 20.93
CA GLU A 204 12.76 -10.47 20.51
C GLU A 204 13.15 -10.80 19.06
N ALA A 205 13.26 -9.77 18.22
CA ALA A 205 13.99 -9.80 16.95
C ALA A 205 15.14 -8.79 17.01
N GLN A 206 16.15 -8.96 16.18
CA GLN A 206 17.38 -8.17 16.25
C GLN A 206 17.50 -7.15 15.12
N VAL A 207 16.90 -7.43 13.97
CA VAL A 207 17.03 -6.61 12.76
C VAL A 207 15.64 -6.15 12.30
N PHE A 208 15.55 -4.89 11.88
CA PHE A 208 14.35 -4.32 11.29
C PHE A 208 14.68 -3.71 9.93
N PHE A 209 13.75 -3.88 8.98
CA PHE A 209 13.79 -3.26 7.67
C PHE A 209 12.55 -2.39 7.48
N GLY A 210 12.72 -1.07 7.49
CA GLY A 210 11.61 -0.16 7.24
C GLY A 210 11.88 1.28 7.67
N PRO A 211 11.24 2.27 7.02
CA PRO A 211 11.44 3.68 7.31
C PRO A 211 11.06 4.07 8.74
N GLU A 212 10.21 3.29 9.41
CA GLU A 212 9.77 3.51 10.79
C GLU A 212 10.94 3.52 11.78
N ALA A 213 12.04 2.82 11.47
CA ALA A 213 13.23 2.83 12.31
C ALA A 213 13.95 4.19 12.34
N ALA A 214 13.71 5.09 11.38
CA ALA A 214 14.42 6.36 11.30
C ALA A 214 14.30 7.20 12.59
N GLN A 215 13.10 7.28 13.17
CA GLN A 215 12.89 8.00 14.43
C GLN A 215 13.65 7.36 15.60
N HIS A 216 13.71 6.02 15.63
CA HIS A 216 14.40 5.27 16.67
C HIS A 216 15.92 5.34 16.55
N ILE A 217 16.44 5.41 15.32
CA ILE A 217 17.85 5.67 15.01
C ILE A 217 18.23 7.06 15.51
N THR A 218 17.45 8.10 15.15
CA THR A 218 17.69 9.47 15.62
C THR A 218 17.62 9.57 17.15
N ALA A 219 16.70 8.85 17.79
CA ALA A 219 16.56 8.80 19.25
C ALA A 219 17.62 7.93 19.95
N GLY A 220 18.46 7.20 19.20
CA GLY A 220 19.49 6.29 19.76
C GLY A 220 18.94 5.01 20.39
N THR A 221 17.65 4.71 20.20
CA THR A 221 17.00 3.48 20.73
C THR A 221 17.21 2.26 19.83
N LEU A 222 17.53 2.48 18.55
CA LEU A 222 18.04 1.47 17.63
C LEU A 222 19.34 1.98 17.00
N THR A 223 20.21 1.06 16.60
CA THR A 223 21.42 1.39 15.84
C THR A 223 21.10 1.30 14.34
N GLY A 224 21.28 2.41 13.61
CA GLY A 224 21.15 2.43 12.16
C GLY A 224 22.37 1.78 11.51
N ILE A 225 22.15 0.89 10.54
CA ILE A 225 23.22 0.16 9.83
C ILE A 225 23.44 0.69 8.43
N ALA A 226 22.36 0.83 7.64
CA ALA A 226 22.43 1.39 6.29
C ALA A 226 21.06 1.84 5.79
N VAL A 227 21.04 2.80 4.86
CA VAL A 227 19.90 3.04 3.97
C VAL A 227 20.01 2.07 2.79
N LEU A 228 18.94 1.37 2.42
CA LEU A 228 19.00 0.48 1.24
C LEU A 228 19.01 1.30 -0.04
N GLY A 229 19.93 0.94 -0.95
CA GLY A 229 20.08 1.53 -2.27
C GLY A 229 21.39 2.28 -2.46
N ASP A 230 21.39 3.17 -3.46
CA ASP A 230 22.61 3.83 -3.93
C ASP A 230 22.91 5.14 -3.19
N LYS A 231 21.89 5.73 -2.55
CA LYS A 231 21.95 7.06 -1.95
C LYS A 231 21.59 7.00 -0.48
N ARG A 232 22.21 7.91 0.29
CA ARG A 232 21.80 8.21 1.66
C ARG A 232 20.42 8.85 1.68
N TRP A 233 19.82 8.89 2.85
CA TRP A 233 18.56 9.59 3.09
C TRP A 233 18.83 10.89 3.82
N ASP A 234 18.36 12.03 3.32
CA ASP A 234 18.55 13.34 3.96
C ASP A 234 18.04 13.40 5.42
N LYS A 235 17.09 12.53 5.79
CA LYS A 235 16.60 12.40 7.17
C LYS A 235 17.61 11.71 8.11
N LEU A 236 18.53 10.94 7.56
CA LEU A 236 19.59 10.20 8.24
C LEU A 236 20.92 10.42 7.47
N PRO A 237 21.45 11.66 7.41
CA PRO A 237 22.56 12.00 6.51
C PRO A 237 23.88 11.28 6.86
N ASP A 238 24.02 10.91 8.14
CA ASP A 238 25.19 10.18 8.65
C ASP A 238 25.13 8.67 8.33
N LEU A 239 23.96 8.16 7.95
CA LEU A 239 23.78 6.75 7.65
C LEU A 239 24.14 6.44 6.20
N GLN A 240 25.16 5.60 6.01
CA GLN A 240 25.62 5.18 4.69
C GLN A 240 24.56 4.38 3.93
N SER A 241 24.62 4.41 2.60
CA SER A 241 23.83 3.53 1.75
C SER A 241 24.43 2.12 1.70
N THR A 242 23.64 1.12 1.28
CA THR A 242 24.17 -0.22 1.05
C THR A 242 25.22 -0.24 -0.06
N ALA A 243 25.08 0.63 -1.07
CA ALA A 243 26.07 0.75 -2.14
C ALA A 243 27.42 1.29 -1.62
N GLU A 244 27.39 2.29 -0.72
CA GLU A 244 28.61 2.77 -0.04
C GLU A 244 29.28 1.67 0.80
N GLY A 245 28.47 0.76 1.35
CA GLY A 245 28.93 -0.42 2.09
C GLY A 245 29.29 -1.65 1.23
N GLY A 246 29.26 -1.52 -0.10
CA GLY A 246 29.67 -2.56 -1.04
C GLY A 246 28.57 -3.51 -1.54
N LEU A 247 27.30 -3.27 -1.20
CA LEU A 247 26.15 -4.03 -1.71
C LEU A 247 25.29 -3.16 -2.64
N THR A 248 25.34 -3.45 -3.94
CA THR A 248 24.61 -2.72 -4.98
C THR A 248 23.49 -3.56 -5.61
N GLY A 249 22.72 -2.96 -6.51
CA GLY A 249 21.76 -3.69 -7.36
C GLY A 249 20.32 -3.73 -6.83
N TRP A 250 20.05 -3.13 -5.67
CA TRP A 250 18.68 -2.99 -5.18
C TRP A 250 18.50 -1.78 -4.26
N ALA A 251 17.47 -0.98 -4.57
CA ALA A 251 17.16 0.28 -3.89
C ALA A 251 15.66 0.40 -3.63
N PRO A 252 15.08 -0.49 -2.81
CA PRO A 252 13.66 -0.52 -2.57
C PRO A 252 13.21 0.74 -1.83
N ARG A 253 12.03 1.21 -2.22
CA ARG A 253 11.27 2.20 -1.46
C ARG A 253 10.02 1.53 -0.90
N SER A 254 9.59 1.95 0.28
CA SER A 254 8.24 1.65 0.74
C SER A 254 7.35 2.83 0.38
N TRP A 255 6.32 2.61 -0.43
CA TRP A 255 5.39 3.68 -0.79
C TRP A 255 3.94 3.27 -0.61
N HIS A 256 3.14 4.26 -0.23
CA HIS A 256 1.73 4.12 0.10
C HIS A 256 0.87 4.80 -0.96
N THR A 257 -0.20 4.12 -1.37
CA THR A 257 -1.13 4.58 -2.40
C THR A 257 -2.56 4.27 -2.01
N ILE A 258 -3.51 4.97 -2.62
CA ILE A 258 -4.91 4.55 -2.64
C ILE A 258 -5.14 3.87 -3.97
N SER A 259 -5.61 2.63 -3.95
CA SER A 259 -5.94 1.88 -5.17
C SER A 259 -7.44 1.85 -5.40
N ILE A 260 -7.81 1.73 -6.67
CA ILE A 260 -9.16 1.45 -7.12
C ILE A 260 -9.22 0.26 -8.08
N GLN A 261 -10.41 -0.28 -8.35
CA GLN A 261 -10.59 -1.32 -9.35
C GLN A 261 -10.44 -0.75 -10.76
N ALA A 262 -9.77 -1.47 -11.65
CA ALA A 262 -9.56 -1.02 -13.03
C ALA A 262 -10.86 -0.84 -13.84
N SER A 263 -11.91 -1.57 -13.48
CA SER A 263 -13.25 -1.51 -14.10
C SER A 263 -14.06 -0.27 -13.72
N VAL A 264 -13.61 0.54 -12.74
CA VAL A 264 -14.25 1.84 -12.44
C VAL A 264 -14.16 2.75 -13.68
N PRO A 265 -15.23 3.48 -14.04
CA PRO A 265 -15.20 4.42 -15.17
C PRO A 265 -14.07 5.46 -15.05
N ASP A 266 -13.46 5.81 -16.19
CA ASP A 266 -12.27 6.68 -16.19
C ASP A 266 -12.57 8.10 -15.69
N ASP A 267 -13.77 8.62 -15.94
CA ASP A 267 -14.20 9.92 -15.39
C ASP A 267 -14.26 9.90 -13.86
N VAL A 268 -14.71 8.78 -13.28
CA VAL A 268 -14.72 8.56 -11.82
C VAL A 268 -13.30 8.45 -11.27
N LYS A 269 -12.41 7.72 -11.94
CA LYS A 269 -10.98 7.64 -11.55
C LYS A 269 -10.33 9.02 -11.55
N GLN A 270 -10.57 9.83 -12.58
CA GLN A 270 -10.04 11.19 -12.68
C GLN A 270 -10.59 12.08 -11.57
N LYS A 271 -11.91 12.07 -11.32
CA LYS A 271 -12.53 12.81 -10.21
C LYS A 271 -11.92 12.43 -8.86
N LEU A 272 -11.73 11.14 -8.59
CA LEU A 272 -11.10 10.66 -7.35
C LEU A 272 -9.63 11.05 -7.25
N ASN A 273 -8.85 10.91 -8.32
CA ASN A 273 -7.45 11.32 -8.36
C ASN A 273 -7.33 12.82 -8.05
N SER A 274 -8.08 13.68 -8.73
CA SER A 274 -8.05 15.13 -8.49
C SER A 274 -8.50 15.49 -7.07
N LEU A 275 -9.58 14.87 -6.58
CA LEU A 275 -10.08 15.11 -5.22
C LEU A 275 -9.02 14.72 -4.17
N ILE A 276 -8.45 13.52 -4.27
CA ILE A 276 -7.47 13.03 -3.30
C ILE A 276 -6.16 13.83 -3.40
N ASN A 277 -5.68 14.15 -4.60
CA ASN A 277 -4.49 14.98 -4.78
C ASN A 277 -4.67 16.38 -4.17
N SER A 278 -5.85 17.00 -4.31
CA SER A 278 -6.13 18.30 -3.66
C SER A 278 -6.10 18.23 -2.12
N VAL A 279 -6.42 17.06 -1.53
CA VAL A 279 -6.22 16.81 -0.09
C VAL A 279 -4.73 16.67 0.22
N LEU A 280 -3.97 15.91 -0.58
CA LEU A 280 -2.53 15.70 -0.39
C LEU A 280 -1.69 16.96 -0.62
N GLU A 281 -2.23 17.96 -1.32
CA GLU A 281 -1.63 19.28 -1.52
C GLU A 281 -1.72 20.19 -0.30
N GLN A 282 -2.65 19.92 0.63
CA GLN A 282 -2.85 20.77 1.81
C GLN A 282 -1.60 20.78 2.70
N PRO A 283 -1.08 21.96 3.10
CA PRO A 283 0.17 22.05 3.85
C PRO A 283 0.21 21.21 5.14
N ASP A 284 -0.88 21.22 5.90
CA ASP A 284 -1.01 20.47 7.16
C ASP A 284 -1.10 18.95 6.94
N VAL A 285 -1.70 18.51 5.83
CA VAL A 285 -1.68 17.10 5.41
C VAL A 285 -0.25 16.68 5.06
N ARG A 286 0.47 17.51 4.28
CA ARG A 286 1.87 17.25 3.91
C ARG A 286 2.78 17.19 5.13
N GLU A 287 2.66 18.14 6.05
CA GLU A 287 3.39 18.14 7.31
C GLU A 287 3.11 16.88 8.12
N LYS A 288 1.85 16.42 8.16
CA LYS A 288 1.49 15.20 8.87
C LYS A 288 2.10 13.95 8.22
N ILE A 289 2.10 13.86 6.88
CA ILE A 289 2.78 12.78 6.13
C ILE A 289 4.28 12.78 6.42
N ILE A 290 4.92 13.95 6.45
CA ILE A 290 6.35 14.09 6.83
C ILE A 290 6.58 13.65 8.28
N SER A 291 5.67 13.99 9.20
CA SER A 291 5.77 13.58 10.61
C SER A 291 5.68 12.06 10.79
N PHE A 292 5.01 11.36 9.86
CA PHE A 292 5.00 9.90 9.79
C PHE A 292 6.27 9.31 9.16
N GLY A 293 7.19 10.15 8.70
CA GLY A 293 8.46 9.74 8.12
C GLY A 293 8.40 9.38 6.64
N LEU A 294 7.34 9.79 5.95
CA LEU A 294 7.22 9.67 4.50
C LEU A 294 7.60 10.97 3.82
N ILE A 295 8.01 10.85 2.56
CA ILE A 295 8.22 11.95 1.63
C ILE A 295 6.91 12.06 0.82
N PRO A 296 6.12 13.13 1.01
CA PRO A 296 4.90 13.33 0.24
C PRO A 296 5.26 13.61 -1.22
N GLY A 297 4.59 12.94 -2.15
CA GLY A 297 4.76 13.15 -3.58
C GLY A 297 3.39 13.27 -4.24
N ILE A 298 3.22 14.27 -5.11
CA ILE A 298 2.03 14.41 -5.95
C ILE A 298 2.44 13.96 -7.34
N GLU A 299 1.79 12.90 -7.81
CA GLU A 299 2.06 12.27 -9.09
C GLU A 299 0.75 12.19 -9.89
N THR A 300 0.85 12.23 -11.21
CA THR A 300 -0.28 11.95 -12.09
C THR A 300 -0.66 10.47 -12.03
N LEU A 301 -1.88 10.14 -12.46
CA LEU A 301 -2.32 8.74 -12.51
C LEU A 301 -1.36 7.86 -13.33
N GLU A 302 -0.82 8.38 -14.44
CA GLU A 302 0.16 7.63 -15.24
C GLU A 302 1.48 7.44 -14.52
N GLN A 303 1.96 8.44 -13.77
CA GLN A 303 3.21 8.36 -13.02
C GLN A 303 3.15 7.29 -11.92
N VAL A 304 2.08 7.27 -11.12
CA VAL A 304 1.93 6.25 -10.06
C VAL A 304 1.74 4.85 -10.68
N ALA A 305 1.03 4.75 -11.80
CA ALA A 305 0.88 3.50 -12.52
C ALA A 305 2.21 2.99 -13.11
N GLN A 306 3.05 3.88 -13.63
CA GLN A 306 4.39 3.53 -14.10
C GLN A 306 5.27 3.05 -12.95
N ARG A 307 5.24 3.74 -11.82
CA ARG A 307 5.96 3.33 -10.60
C ARG A 307 5.59 1.92 -10.14
N ALA A 308 4.30 1.57 -10.19
CA ALA A 308 3.84 0.22 -9.86
C ALA A 308 4.38 -0.84 -10.84
N LYS A 309 4.50 -0.52 -12.13
CA LYS A 309 5.08 -1.42 -13.14
C LYS A 309 6.57 -1.63 -12.91
N ASP A 310 7.31 -0.55 -12.68
CA ASP A 310 8.76 -0.60 -12.45
C ASP A 310 9.09 -1.46 -11.23
N ASP A 311 8.35 -1.26 -10.12
CA ASP A 311 8.50 -2.08 -8.91
C ASP A 311 8.13 -3.54 -9.16
N ALA A 312 7.06 -3.82 -9.93
CA ALA A 312 6.66 -5.20 -10.22
C ALA A 312 7.70 -5.94 -11.07
N GLU A 313 8.35 -5.25 -12.01
CA GLU A 313 9.44 -5.81 -12.81
C GLU A 313 10.68 -6.07 -11.93
N GLN A 314 11.13 -5.07 -11.18
CA GLN A 314 12.32 -5.17 -10.33
C GLN A 314 12.15 -6.25 -9.25
N PHE A 315 11.04 -6.21 -8.51
CA PHE A 315 10.78 -7.15 -7.41
C PHE A 315 10.50 -8.55 -7.92
N GLY A 316 9.76 -8.69 -9.02
CA GLY A 316 9.51 -9.99 -9.65
C GLY A 316 10.80 -10.69 -10.08
N GLY A 317 11.78 -9.94 -10.62
CA GLY A 317 13.12 -10.46 -10.92
C GLY A 317 13.82 -10.99 -9.66
N LEU A 318 13.89 -10.15 -8.62
CA LEU A 318 14.56 -10.49 -7.36
C LEU A 318 13.92 -11.69 -6.65
N ILE A 319 12.59 -11.77 -6.61
CA ILE A 319 11.84 -12.86 -5.98
C ILE A 319 12.12 -14.20 -6.67
N ARG A 320 12.14 -14.21 -8.02
CA ARG A 320 12.49 -15.41 -8.79
C ARG A 320 13.92 -15.83 -8.53
N ASP A 321 14.85 -14.90 -8.59
CA ASP A 321 16.26 -15.18 -8.39
C ASP A 321 16.54 -15.67 -6.96
N ALA A 322 15.80 -15.19 -5.96
CA ALA A 322 15.91 -15.59 -4.56
C ALA A 322 15.17 -16.89 -4.22
N GLY A 323 14.43 -17.49 -5.17
CA GLY A 323 13.66 -18.71 -4.92
C GLY A 323 12.48 -18.52 -3.95
N LEU A 324 12.04 -17.28 -3.74
CA LEU A 324 10.99 -16.91 -2.78
C LEU A 324 9.57 -17.06 -3.34
N ALA A 325 9.46 -17.36 -4.63
CA ALA A 325 8.17 -17.53 -5.29
C ALA A 325 7.38 -18.69 -4.66
N ILE A 326 6.05 -18.59 -4.67
CA ILE A 326 5.18 -19.73 -4.34
C ILE A 326 5.59 -20.90 -5.24
N ALA A 327 5.87 -22.07 -4.65
CA ALA A 327 6.02 -23.30 -5.42
C ALA A 327 4.70 -23.56 -6.17
N ASN A 328 4.77 -23.61 -7.50
CA ASN A 328 3.63 -23.92 -8.37
C ASN A 328 3.01 -25.29 -8.03
#